data_AF-A0A7X6PF42-F1
#
_entry.id   AF-A0A7X6PF42-F1
#
_cell.length_a   1.000
_cell.length_b   1.000
_cell.length_c   1.000
_cell.angle_alpha   90.00
_cell.angle_beta   90.00
_cell.angle_gamma   90.00
#
_symmetry.space_group_name_H-M   'P 1'
#
loop_
_entity.id
_entity.type
_entity.pdbx_description
1 polymer ?
#
loop_
_entity_poly.entity_id
_entity_poly.type
_entity_poly.pdbx_seq_one_letter_code
_entity_poly.pdbx_strand_id
1 'polypeptide(L)'
;MNLRLLRSVAGMLIISAVLCFNLNGQTRSDVIKVYNEGAKTVKTDVNASIEAFENVIKLAAEIGETCDDLRDRAVQILPGLYVRLASDALSEKKPPAELIKASKTAVAAAEKYNNETNRENANKLLVQGYYNLGNEYFTARDYETALPIYDSLLAINPEYTA
;
A
#
# COMPACT_ATOMS: atom_id res chain seq x y z
N MET A 1 20.45 -60.98 54.16
CA MET A 1 21.70 -60.67 53.44
C MET A 1 21.32 -60.12 52.07
N ASN A 2 21.88 -58.96 51.70
CA ASN A 2 21.87 -58.36 50.36
C ASN A 2 20.55 -57.70 49.89
N LEU A 3 20.51 -56.50 49.31
CA LEU A 3 21.57 -55.69 48.69
C LEU A 3 21.29 -54.19 48.93
N ARG A 4 22.39 -53.44 49.04
CA ARG A 4 22.50 -52.04 49.45
C ARG A 4 21.92 -51.06 48.43
N LEU A 5 21.40 -49.97 49.00
CA LEU A 5 21.30 -48.64 48.42
C LEU A 5 22.60 -48.19 47.72
N LEU A 6 22.42 -47.25 46.78
CA LEU A 6 23.40 -46.35 46.16
C LEU A 6 24.27 -46.93 45.02
N ARG A 7 24.01 -46.47 43.78
CA ARG A 7 24.82 -45.43 43.10
C ARG A 7 24.31 -45.12 41.69
N SER A 8 24.13 -43.82 41.47
CA SER A 8 23.98 -43.09 40.21
C SER A 8 24.84 -43.58 39.05
N VAL A 9 24.26 -43.75 37.85
CA VAL A 9 24.81 -43.30 36.56
C VAL A 9 23.67 -43.17 35.53
N ALA A 10 23.55 -41.95 34.98
CA ALA A 10 23.12 -41.56 33.64
C ALA A 10 22.10 -42.44 32.88
N GLY A 11 20.87 -41.95 32.81
CA GLY A 11 19.91 -42.28 31.75
C GLY A 11 19.34 -40.98 31.19
N MET A 12 20.01 -40.44 30.18
CA MET A 12 19.64 -39.25 29.43
C MET A 12 18.32 -39.50 28.70
N LEU A 13 17.23 -38.88 29.16
CA LEU A 13 16.04 -38.66 28.35
C LEU A 13 15.69 -37.17 28.45
N ILE A 14 16.30 -36.42 27.54
CA ILE A 14 15.86 -35.09 27.14
C ILE A 14 14.49 -35.32 26.50
N ILE A 15 13.42 -35.20 27.26
CA ILE A 15 12.10 -34.91 26.69
C ILE A 15 12.15 -33.42 26.40
N SER A 16 12.67 -33.10 25.22
CA SER A 16 12.52 -31.79 24.61
C SER A 16 11.03 -31.48 24.60
N ALA A 17 10.63 -30.45 25.35
CA ALA A 17 9.36 -29.81 25.18
C ALA A 17 9.25 -29.43 23.70
N VAL A 18 8.50 -30.23 22.93
CA VAL A 18 7.96 -29.77 21.66
C VAL A 18 6.94 -28.72 22.06
N LEU A 19 7.42 -27.48 22.17
CA LEU A 19 6.60 -26.30 22.01
C LEU A 19 5.84 -26.51 20.71
N CYS A 20 4.55 -26.85 20.82
CA CYS A 20 3.62 -26.73 19.72
C CYS A 20 3.59 -25.23 19.37
N PHE A 21 4.51 -24.82 18.51
CA PHE A 21 4.34 -23.60 17.75
C PHE A 21 2.98 -23.72 17.07
N ASN A 22 2.18 -22.66 17.16
CA ASN A 22 1.02 -22.50 16.30
C ASN A 22 1.51 -22.57 14.85
N LEU A 23 1.46 -23.76 14.26
CA LEU A 23 1.72 -24.03 12.84
C LEU A 23 0.53 -23.52 12.01
N ASN A 24 0.23 -22.23 12.11
CA ASN A 24 -0.41 -21.50 11.02
C ASN A 24 0.70 -20.87 10.17
N GLY A 25 1.69 -21.67 9.77
CA GLY A 25 2.73 -21.21 8.85
C GLY A 25 2.04 -20.86 7.55
N GLN A 26 1.83 -19.57 7.31
CA GLN A 26 1.27 -19.09 6.04
C GLN A 26 2.06 -19.70 4.89
N THR A 27 1.34 -20.16 3.90
CA THR A 27 1.90 -20.87 2.76
C THR A 27 1.92 -19.97 1.53
N ARG A 28 2.78 -20.28 0.56
CA ARG A 28 2.74 -19.63 -0.76
C ARG A 28 1.33 -19.66 -1.37
N SER A 29 0.56 -20.72 -1.11
CA SER A 29 -0.83 -20.85 -1.57
C SER A 29 -1.73 -19.75 -1.01
N ASP A 30 -1.49 -19.29 0.22
CA ASP A 30 -2.26 -18.21 0.84
C ASP A 30 -1.96 -16.87 0.15
N VAL A 31 -0.69 -16.60 -0.16
CA VAL A 31 -0.29 -15.40 -0.93
C VAL A 31 -0.90 -15.39 -2.32
N ILE A 32 -0.91 -16.54 -3.01
CA ILE A 32 -1.56 -16.68 -4.34
C ILE A 32 -3.05 -16.38 -4.24
N LYS A 33 -3.72 -16.89 -3.20
CA LYS A 33 -5.15 -16.64 -3.00
C LYS A 33 -5.43 -15.14 -2.87
N VAL A 34 -4.70 -14.44 -2.00
CA VAL A 34 -4.85 -12.99 -1.80
C VAL A 34 -4.48 -12.21 -3.06
N TYR A 35 -3.44 -12.62 -3.79
CA TYR A 35 -3.07 -12.02 -5.07
C TYR A 35 -4.22 -12.11 -6.09
N ASN A 36 -4.85 -13.28 -6.19
CA ASN A 36 -5.96 -13.50 -7.11
C ASN A 36 -7.22 -12.71 -6.70
N GLU A 37 -7.47 -12.53 -5.40
CA GLU A 37 -8.52 -11.65 -4.89
C GLU A 37 -8.29 -10.20 -5.33
N GLY A 38 -7.06 -9.70 -5.19
CA GLY A 38 -6.67 -8.37 -5.68
C GLY A 38 -6.85 -8.22 -7.18
N ALA A 39 -6.44 -9.22 -7.97
CA ALA A 39 -6.61 -9.22 -9.42
C ALA A 39 -8.09 -9.22 -9.87
N LYS A 40 -8.96 -9.90 -9.12
CA LYS A 40 -10.41 -9.96 -9.40
C LYS A 40 -11.08 -8.61 -9.22
N THR A 41 -10.65 -7.83 -8.23
CA THR A 41 -11.28 -6.54 -7.88
C THR A 41 -10.72 -5.36 -8.65
N VAL A 42 -9.57 -5.47 -9.34
CA VAL A 42 -8.94 -4.36 -10.10
C VAL A 42 -9.95 -3.55 -10.91
N LYS A 43 -10.90 -4.19 -11.59
CA LYS A 43 -11.86 -3.50 -12.47
C LYS A 43 -13.09 -2.97 -11.75
N THR A 44 -13.50 -3.59 -10.64
CA THR A 44 -14.80 -3.38 -10.00
C THR A 44 -14.72 -2.60 -8.68
N ASP A 45 -13.60 -2.72 -7.96
CA ASP A 45 -13.36 -2.10 -6.67
C ASP A 45 -11.86 -1.86 -6.49
N VAL A 46 -11.43 -0.63 -6.80
CA VAL A 46 -10.02 -0.25 -6.73
C VAL A 46 -9.48 -0.27 -5.29
N ASN A 47 -10.31 0.05 -4.29
CA ASN A 47 -9.87 0.05 -2.88
C ASN A 47 -9.64 -1.37 -2.39
N ALA A 48 -10.57 -2.29 -2.66
CA ALA A 48 -10.39 -3.69 -2.33
C ALA A 48 -9.18 -4.30 -3.05
N SER A 49 -8.89 -3.85 -4.29
CA SER A 49 -7.71 -4.28 -5.03
C SER A 49 -6.41 -3.80 -4.39
N ILE A 50 -6.34 -2.53 -3.99
CA ILE A 50 -5.21 -1.96 -3.27
C ILE A 50 -4.95 -2.75 -1.97
N GLU A 51 -5.98 -2.93 -1.14
CA GLU A 51 -5.87 -3.63 0.14
C GLU A 51 -5.34 -5.07 -0.05
N ALA A 52 -5.85 -5.79 -1.06
CA ALA A 52 -5.39 -7.13 -1.36
C ALA A 52 -3.92 -7.15 -1.80
N PHE A 53 -3.46 -6.25 -2.67
CA PHE A 53 -2.06 -6.23 -3.10
C PHE A 53 -1.10 -5.74 -2.00
N GLU A 54 -1.53 -4.86 -1.10
CA GLU A 54 -0.75 -4.54 0.10
C GLU A 54 -0.60 -5.75 1.03
N ASN A 55 -1.68 -6.53 1.19
CA ASN A 55 -1.64 -7.78 1.93
C ASN A 55 -0.74 -8.82 1.25
N VAL A 56 -0.69 -8.90 -0.09
CA VAL A 56 0.29 -9.76 -0.79
C VAL A 56 1.71 -9.42 -0.35
N ILE A 57 2.09 -8.14 -0.33
CA ILE A 57 3.44 -7.71 0.06
C ILE A 57 3.74 -8.13 1.51
N LYS A 58 2.78 -7.92 2.41
CA LYS A 58 2.92 -8.27 3.82
C LYS A 58 3.13 -9.78 4.01
N LEU A 59 2.22 -10.59 3.45
CA LEU A 59 2.27 -12.05 3.59
C LEU A 59 3.51 -12.64 2.90
N ALA A 60 3.87 -12.14 1.72
CA ALA A 60 5.08 -12.57 1.02
C ALA A 60 6.35 -12.27 1.83
N ALA A 61 6.42 -11.13 2.51
CA ALA A 61 7.54 -10.79 3.39
C ALA A 61 7.64 -11.70 4.63
N GLU A 62 6.50 -12.18 5.17
CA GLU A 62 6.47 -13.12 6.30
C GLU A 62 6.96 -14.53 5.89
N ILE A 63 6.70 -14.94 4.65
CA ILE A 63 7.09 -16.27 4.13
C ILE A 63 8.53 -16.27 3.58
N GLY A 64 8.97 -15.17 2.96
CA GLY A 64 10.30 -15.02 2.39
C GLY A 64 10.41 -15.44 0.93
N GLU A 65 11.63 -15.76 0.50
CA GLU A 65 12.08 -15.78 -0.90
C GLU A 65 11.16 -16.51 -1.89
N THR A 66 10.45 -17.56 -1.45
CA THR A 66 9.52 -18.34 -2.31
C THR A 66 8.31 -17.54 -2.82
N CYS A 67 8.03 -16.37 -2.23
CA CYS A 67 6.93 -15.49 -2.59
C CYS A 67 7.40 -14.14 -3.17
N ASP A 68 8.71 -13.97 -3.40
CA ASP A 68 9.28 -12.72 -3.91
C ASP A 68 8.69 -12.34 -5.27
N ASP A 69 8.40 -13.32 -6.13
CA ASP A 69 7.78 -13.08 -7.43
C ASP A 69 6.39 -12.43 -7.32
N LEU A 70 5.61 -12.81 -6.30
CA LEU A 70 4.29 -12.26 -6.04
C LEU A 70 4.38 -10.87 -5.39
N ARG A 71 5.31 -10.71 -4.45
CA ARG A 71 5.62 -9.40 -3.84
C ARG A 71 6.00 -8.39 -4.91
N ASP A 72 6.94 -8.74 -5.78
CA ASP A 72 7.48 -7.82 -6.78
C ASP A 72 6.41 -7.43 -7.80
N ARG A 73 5.53 -8.37 -8.19
CA ARG A 73 4.36 -8.04 -9.02
C ARG A 73 3.40 -7.08 -8.32
N ALA A 74 3.09 -7.30 -7.04
CA ALA A 74 2.22 -6.40 -6.27
C ALA A 74 2.82 -5.00 -6.16
N VAL A 75 4.14 -4.89 -5.92
CA VAL A 75 4.88 -3.62 -5.92
C VAL A 75 4.76 -2.88 -7.25
N GLN A 76 4.82 -3.60 -8.39
CA GLN A 76 4.66 -2.98 -9.70
C GLN A 76 3.23 -2.50 -9.98
N ILE A 77 2.21 -3.16 -9.43
CA ILE A 77 0.79 -2.86 -9.68
C ILE A 77 0.29 -1.69 -8.82
N LEU A 78 0.68 -1.66 -7.54
CA LEU A 78 0.10 -0.73 -6.55
C LEU A 78 0.14 0.75 -6.94
N PRO A 79 1.26 1.33 -7.43
CA PRO A 79 1.29 2.73 -7.84
C PRO A 79 0.22 3.10 -8.86
N GLY A 80 0.00 2.22 -9.85
CA GLY A 80 -1.03 2.44 -10.87
C GLY A 80 -2.45 2.37 -10.32
N LEU A 81 -2.71 1.51 -9.32
CA LEU A 81 -4.02 1.45 -8.66
C LEU A 81 -4.31 2.71 -7.85
N TYR A 82 -3.31 3.25 -7.15
CA TYR A 82 -3.45 4.51 -6.43
C TYR A 82 -3.68 5.70 -7.38
N VAL A 83 -2.95 5.76 -8.50
CA VAL A 83 -3.20 6.77 -9.56
C VAL A 83 -4.63 6.64 -10.09
N ARG A 84 -5.09 5.41 -10.33
CA ARG A 84 -6.47 5.17 -10.75
C ARG A 84 -7.49 5.67 -9.73
N LEU A 85 -7.30 5.38 -8.44
CA LEU A 85 -8.20 5.87 -7.39
C LEU A 85 -8.31 7.41 -7.40
N ALA A 86 -7.19 8.11 -7.59
CA ALA A 86 -7.18 9.57 -7.74
C ALA A 86 -7.85 10.03 -9.04
N SER A 87 -7.63 9.32 -10.15
CA SER A 87 -8.28 9.58 -11.43
C SER A 87 -9.80 9.39 -11.36
N ASP A 88 -10.26 8.35 -10.66
CA ASP A 88 -11.68 8.06 -10.44
C ASP A 88 -12.31 9.22 -9.66
N ALA A 89 -11.65 9.71 -8.59
CA ALA A 89 -12.11 10.87 -7.84
C ALA A 89 -12.27 12.15 -8.70
N LEU A 90 -11.36 12.38 -9.66
CA LEU A 90 -11.48 13.48 -10.62
C LEU A 90 -12.66 13.26 -11.58
N SER A 91 -12.79 12.05 -12.14
CA SER A 91 -13.84 11.73 -13.13
C SER A 91 -15.25 11.76 -12.53
N GLU A 92 -15.37 11.34 -11.27
CA GLU A 92 -16.60 11.38 -10.47
C GLU A 92 -16.91 12.78 -9.91
N LYS A 93 -16.05 13.77 -10.18
CA LYS A 93 -16.17 15.14 -9.69
C LYS A 93 -16.34 15.20 -8.17
N LYS A 94 -15.57 14.37 -7.46
CA LYS A 94 -15.49 14.44 -5.99
C LYS A 94 -15.03 15.84 -5.56
N PRO A 95 -15.34 16.25 -4.32
CA PRO A 95 -14.82 17.50 -3.77
C PRO A 95 -13.31 17.63 -4.00
N PRO A 96 -12.78 18.83 -4.34
CA PRO A 96 -11.36 18.99 -4.65
C PRO A 96 -10.43 18.50 -3.54
N ALA A 97 -10.85 18.63 -2.27
CA ALA A 97 -10.11 18.10 -1.12
C ALA A 97 -9.94 16.57 -1.16
N GLU A 98 -10.95 15.83 -1.63
CA GLU A 98 -10.86 14.37 -1.77
C GLU A 98 -9.91 13.98 -2.91
N LEU A 99 -9.96 14.68 -4.05
CA LEU A 99 -9.01 14.48 -5.15
C LEU A 99 -7.57 14.78 -4.72
N ILE A 100 -7.34 15.88 -3.99
CA ILE A 100 -6.02 16.23 -3.45
C ILE A 100 -5.53 15.13 -2.52
N LYS A 101 -6.38 14.64 -1.62
CA LYS A 101 -6.04 13.55 -0.70
C LYS A 101 -5.66 12.29 -1.46
N ALA A 102 -6.48 11.84 -2.40
CA ALA A 102 -6.22 10.64 -3.20
C ALA A 102 -4.92 10.79 -4.03
N SER A 103 -4.69 11.96 -4.62
CA SER A 103 -3.49 12.23 -5.41
C SER A 103 -2.22 12.25 -4.55
N LYS A 104 -2.26 12.84 -3.34
CA LYS A 104 -1.14 12.77 -2.38
C LYS A 104 -0.81 11.33 -1.97
N THR A 105 -1.85 10.52 -1.71
CA THR A 105 -1.65 9.09 -1.43
C THR A 105 -0.99 8.39 -2.62
N ALA A 106 -1.39 8.71 -3.85
CA ALA A 106 -0.78 8.14 -5.05
C ALA A 106 0.67 8.56 -5.26
N VAL A 107 1.03 9.82 -4.99
CA VAL A 107 2.43 10.28 -4.99
C VAL A 107 3.25 9.48 -3.97
N ALA A 108 2.78 9.41 -2.73
CA ALA A 108 3.47 8.69 -1.65
C ALA A 108 3.65 7.19 -1.97
N ALA A 109 2.62 6.55 -2.54
CA ALA A 109 2.71 5.16 -2.97
C ALA A 109 3.71 4.98 -4.13
N ALA A 110 3.68 5.86 -5.13
CA ALA A 110 4.62 5.82 -6.24
C ALA A 110 6.07 6.01 -5.78
N GLU A 111 6.33 6.91 -4.83
CA GLU A 111 7.65 7.09 -4.22
C GLU A 111 8.08 5.86 -3.42
N LYS A 112 7.20 5.34 -2.55
CA LYS A 112 7.44 4.13 -1.76
C LYS A 112 7.86 2.94 -2.62
N TYR A 113 7.28 2.80 -3.81
CA TYR A 113 7.53 1.71 -4.73
C TYR A 113 8.45 2.07 -5.91
N ASN A 114 9.14 3.23 -5.84
CA ASN A 114 10.10 3.71 -6.83
C ASN A 114 9.56 3.71 -8.28
N ASN A 115 8.31 4.17 -8.46
CA ASN A 115 7.64 4.22 -9.76
C ASN A 115 7.49 5.65 -10.27
N GLU A 116 8.48 6.12 -11.03
CA GLU A 116 8.54 7.50 -11.53
C GLU A 116 7.33 7.88 -12.40
N THR A 117 6.95 7.01 -13.34
CA THR A 117 5.82 7.27 -14.24
C THR A 117 4.51 7.50 -13.48
N ASN A 118 4.23 6.70 -12.45
CA ASN A 118 3.02 6.91 -11.65
C ASN A 118 3.15 8.09 -10.69
N ARG A 119 4.36 8.45 -10.26
CA ARG A 119 4.61 9.68 -9.48
C ARG A 119 4.27 10.91 -10.32
N GLU A 120 4.73 10.97 -11.57
CA GLU A 120 4.38 12.05 -12.50
C GLU A 120 2.87 12.11 -12.76
N ASN A 121 2.22 10.96 -12.99
CA ASN A 121 0.77 10.90 -13.21
C ASN A 121 -0.02 11.36 -11.97
N ALA A 122 0.39 10.96 -10.77
CA ALA A 122 -0.20 11.40 -9.52
C ALA A 122 -0.01 12.90 -9.29
N ASN A 123 1.17 13.45 -9.63
CA ASN A 123 1.44 14.89 -9.54
C ASN A 123 0.55 15.71 -10.49
N LYS A 124 0.29 15.23 -11.72
CA LYS A 124 -0.66 15.88 -12.64
C LYS A 124 -2.07 15.95 -12.04
N LEU A 125 -2.54 14.87 -11.41
CA LEU A 125 -3.83 14.85 -10.72
C LEU A 125 -3.84 15.77 -9.49
N LEU A 126 -2.73 15.84 -8.75
CA LEU A 126 -2.59 16.74 -7.60
C LEU A 126 -2.64 18.21 -8.00
N VAL A 127 -1.96 18.58 -9.10
CA VAL A 127 -2.03 19.92 -9.71
C VAL A 127 -3.47 20.25 -10.09
N GLN A 128 -4.20 19.33 -10.74
CA GLN A 128 -5.61 19.53 -11.08
C GLN A 128 -6.49 19.71 -9.82
N GLY A 129 -6.22 18.95 -8.76
CA GLY A 129 -6.92 19.07 -7.49
C GLY A 129 -6.74 20.44 -6.85
N TYR A 130 -5.51 20.94 -6.78
CA TYR A 130 -5.24 22.29 -6.28
C TYR A 130 -5.84 23.37 -7.18
N TYR A 131 -5.76 23.23 -8.50
CA TYR A 131 -6.41 24.16 -9.42
C TYR A 131 -7.93 24.24 -9.18
N ASN A 132 -8.60 23.09 -9.03
CA ASN A 132 -10.03 23.04 -8.76
C ASN A 132 -10.39 23.69 -7.42
N LEU A 133 -9.61 23.42 -6.37
CA LEU A 133 -9.84 24.01 -5.04
C LEU A 133 -9.57 25.52 -5.04
N GLY A 134 -8.49 25.96 -5.70
CA GLY A 134 -8.18 27.38 -5.85
C GLY A 134 -9.30 28.11 -6.58
N ASN A 135 -9.83 27.52 -7.65
CA ASN A 135 -10.97 28.08 -8.39
C ASN A 135 -12.25 28.17 -7.56
N GLU A 136 -12.49 27.21 -6.65
CA GLU A 136 -13.63 27.25 -5.73
C GLU A 136 -13.58 28.49 -4.84
N TYR A 137 -12.44 28.72 -4.17
CA TYR A 137 -12.24 29.90 -3.32
C TYR A 137 -12.18 31.21 -4.13
N PHE A 138 -11.53 31.19 -5.30
CA PHE A 138 -11.47 32.34 -6.19
C PHE A 138 -12.86 32.77 -6.65
N THR A 139 -13.72 31.82 -7.02
CA THR A 139 -15.12 32.08 -7.41
C THR A 139 -15.93 32.63 -6.23
N ALA A 140 -15.65 32.15 -5.02
CA ALA A 140 -16.21 32.67 -3.78
C ALA A 140 -15.65 34.06 -3.37
N ARG A 141 -14.70 34.62 -4.13
CA ARG A 141 -13.97 35.87 -3.84
C ARG A 141 -13.13 35.81 -2.57
N ASP A 142 -12.84 34.60 -2.08
CA ASP A 142 -11.89 34.37 -1.00
C ASP A 142 -10.49 34.22 -1.59
N TYR A 143 -9.92 35.36 -1.99
CA TYR A 143 -8.59 35.41 -2.61
C TYR A 143 -7.47 35.09 -1.62
N GLU A 144 -7.69 35.38 -0.33
CA GLU A 144 -6.73 35.08 0.74
C GLU A 144 -6.53 33.57 0.88
N THR A 145 -7.60 32.77 0.74
CA THR A 145 -7.49 31.31 0.72
C THR A 145 -7.05 30.78 -0.66
N ALA A 146 -7.53 31.37 -1.76
CA ALA A 146 -7.23 30.87 -3.10
C ALA A 146 -5.75 30.98 -3.48
N LEU A 147 -5.07 32.09 -3.16
CA LEU A 147 -3.67 32.33 -3.52
C LEU A 147 -2.70 31.23 -3.04
N PRO A 148 -2.65 30.88 -1.74
CA PRO A 148 -1.73 29.82 -1.27
C PRO A 148 -2.07 28.42 -1.82
N ILE A 149 -3.33 28.20 -2.22
CA ILE A 149 -3.71 26.97 -2.94
C ILE A 149 -3.09 26.98 -4.34
N TYR A 150 -3.11 28.12 -5.03
CA TYR A 150 -2.41 28.26 -6.31
C TYR A 150 -0.90 28.12 -6.17
N ASP A 151 -0.29 28.65 -5.11
CA ASP A 151 1.14 28.43 -4.83
C ASP A 151 1.46 26.94 -4.67
N SER A 152 0.54 26.17 -4.07
CA SER A 152 0.72 24.72 -3.89
C SER A 152 0.76 23.95 -5.21
N LEU A 153 0.04 24.39 -6.26
CA LEU A 153 0.13 23.76 -7.58
C LEU A 153 1.41 24.16 -8.31
N LEU A 154 1.86 25.41 -8.17
CA LEU A 154 3.09 25.93 -8.78
C LEU A 154 4.34 25.31 -8.14
N ALA A 155 4.27 24.96 -6.85
CA ALA A 155 5.31 24.19 -6.19
C ALA A 155 5.52 22.79 -6.80
N ILE A 156 4.47 22.22 -7.42
CA ILE A 156 4.54 20.90 -8.07
C ILE A 156 4.86 21.04 -9.55
N ASN A 157 4.22 21.99 -10.22
CA ASN A 157 4.46 22.31 -11.62
C ASN A 157 4.69 23.82 -11.79
N PRO A 158 5.95 24.28 -11.69
CA PRO A 158 6.29 25.70 -11.81
C PRO A 158 5.91 26.32 -13.15
N GLU A 159 5.80 25.50 -14.20
CA GLU A 159 5.46 25.91 -15.56
C GLU A 159 3.95 25.74 -15.85
N TYR A 160 3.11 25.58 -14.81
CA TYR A 160 1.68 25.40 -15.01
C TYR A 160 1.03 26.63 -15.65
N THR A 161 0.28 26.39 -16.73
CA THR A 161 -0.55 27.37 -17.42
C THR A 161 -1.97 26.81 -17.57
N ALA A 162 -2.97 27.60 -17.19
CA ALA A 162 -4.40 27.24 -17.26
C ALA A 162 -5.04 27.65 -18.59
#